data_AF-A0AAV5KTM3-F1
#
_entry.id   AF-A0AAV5KTM3-F1
#
_cell.length_a   1.000
_cell.length_b   1.000
_cell.length_c   1.000
_cell.angle_alpha   90.00
_cell.angle_beta   90.00
_cell.angle_gamma   90.00
#
_symmetry.space_group_name_H-M   'P 1'
#
loop_
_entity.id
_entity.type
_entity.pdbx_description
1 polymer ?
#
loop_
_entity_poly.entity_id
_entity_poly.type
_entity_poly.pdbx_seq_one_letter_code
_entity_poly.pdbx_strand_id
1 'polypeptide(L)'
;MMRYKEEKEAKKEAFRKYLESSGVLDALTKVLVSLYEQNEKPFSALEKYLESSGVLDALTKVLVSLYEQNEKPSSALEFVQQKLGGPTVSEYEKLQAEISDLQTKYNELLVTHEETCKELEELKNSYNSSSAKETSAGEAVEDEA
;
A
#
# COMPACT_ATOMS: atom_id res chain seq x y z
N MET A 1 20.61 32.84 35.05
CA MET A 1 20.91 32.21 33.75
C MET A 1 21.05 30.69 33.82
N MET A 2 21.69 30.12 34.85
CA MET A 2 21.88 28.66 34.98
C MET A 2 20.55 27.87 35.03
N ARG A 3 19.61 28.26 35.89
CA ARG A 3 18.29 27.60 36.01
C ARG A 3 17.45 27.63 34.72
N TYR A 4 17.49 28.73 33.98
CA TYR A 4 16.76 28.85 32.69
C TYR A 4 17.29 27.88 31.64
N LYS A 5 18.61 27.64 31.64
CA LYS A 5 19.24 26.66 30.75
C LYS A 5 18.86 25.23 31.15
N GLU A 6 18.87 24.93 32.45
CA GLU A 6 18.46 23.62 32.98
C GLU A 6 16.98 23.30 32.66
N GLU A 7 16.08 24.26 32.82
CA GLU A 7 14.66 24.08 32.48
C GLU A 7 14.43 23.83 30.97
N LYS A 8 15.18 24.52 30.11
CA LYS A 8 15.10 24.32 28.66
C LYS A 8 15.59 22.92 28.25
N GLU A 9 16.70 22.47 28.80
CA GLU A 9 17.22 21.12 28.55
C GLU A 9 16.27 20.05 29.10
N ALA A 10 15.67 20.26 30.27
CA ALA A 10 14.67 19.35 30.84
C ALA A 10 13.43 19.22 29.94
N LYS A 11 12.93 20.32 29.38
CA LYS A 11 11.80 20.29 28.43
C LYS A 11 12.15 19.54 27.14
N LYS A 12 13.35 19.76 26.59
CA LYS A 12 13.82 19.06 25.40
C LYS A 12 13.93 17.56 25.63
N GLU A 13 14.50 17.17 26.76
CA GLU A 13 14.65 15.76 27.14
C GLU A 13 13.29 15.09 27.40
N ALA A 14 12.36 15.77 28.09
CA ALA A 14 11.01 15.27 28.28
C ALA A 14 10.27 15.05 26.95
N PHE A 15 10.42 15.98 26.00
CA PHE A 15 9.83 15.83 24.68
C PHE A 15 10.43 14.67 23.88
N ARG A 16 11.76 14.52 23.94
CA ARG A 16 12.44 13.37 23.33
C ARG A 16 11.90 12.05 23.88
N LYS A 17 11.83 11.89 25.21
CA LYS A 17 11.26 10.69 25.85
C LYS A 17 9.81 10.45 25.44
N TYR A 18 9.03 11.52 25.31
CA TYR A 18 7.66 11.42 24.81
C TYR A 18 7.60 10.87 23.37
N LEU A 19 8.43 11.37 22.46
CA LEU A 19 8.49 10.84 21.08
C LEU A 19 8.93 9.38 21.01
N GLU A 20 9.85 8.98 21.89
CA GLU A 20 10.28 7.58 22.04
C GLU A 20 9.12 6.71 22.55
N SER A 21 8.48 7.09 23.66
CA SER A 21 7.39 6.32 24.29
C SER A 21 6.10 6.25 23.46
N SER A 22 5.84 7.25 22.61
CA SER A 22 4.66 7.32 21.75
C SER A 22 4.85 6.62 20.42
N GLY A 23 6.04 6.08 20.14
CA GLY A 23 6.35 5.37 18.90
C GLY A 23 6.57 6.28 17.68
N VAL A 24 6.45 7.60 17.83
CA VAL A 24 6.70 8.55 16.74
C VAL A 24 8.15 8.46 16.25
N LEU A 25 9.11 8.36 17.17
CA LEU A 25 10.52 8.24 16.79
C LEU A 25 10.78 6.95 16.00
N ASP A 26 10.23 5.82 16.46
CA ASP A 26 10.35 4.53 15.80
C ASP A 26 9.74 4.54 14.39
N ALA A 27 8.55 5.13 14.22
CA ALA A 27 7.91 5.28 12.93
C ALA A 27 8.76 6.12 11.95
N LEU A 28 9.29 7.26 12.40
CA LEU A 28 10.15 8.11 11.58
C LEU A 28 11.46 7.39 11.21
N THR A 29 12.07 6.66 12.14
CA THR A 29 13.28 5.86 11.87
C THR A 29 13.01 4.80 10.80
N LYS A 30 11.91 4.05 10.91
CA LYS A 30 11.56 3.03 9.91
C LYS A 30 11.40 3.63 8.52
N VAL A 31 10.75 4.79 8.40
CA VAL A 31 10.59 5.48 7.10
C VAL A 31 11.95 5.90 6.54
N LEU A 32 12.82 6.50 7.37
CA LEU A 32 14.15 6.93 6.92
C LEU A 32 15.03 5.75 6.50
N VAL A 33 14.99 4.64 7.24
CA VAL A 33 15.71 3.41 6.89
C VAL A 33 15.20 2.85 5.56
N SER A 34 13.89 2.70 5.40
CA SER A 34 13.28 2.23 4.14
C SER A 34 13.63 3.10 2.94
N LEU A 35 13.61 4.44 3.10
CA LEU A 35 13.97 5.37 2.02
C LEU A 35 15.45 5.32 1.68
N TYR A 36 16.32 5.13 2.68
CA TYR A 36 17.75 4.98 2.48
C TYR A 36 18.08 3.69 1.72
N GLU A 37 17.50 2.57 2.15
CA GLU A 37 17.69 1.25 1.52
C GLU A 37 17.15 1.22 0.08
N GLN A 38 15.97 1.81 -0.17
CA GLN A 38 15.38 1.86 -1.51
C GLN A 38 16.21 2.64 -2.54
N ASN A 39 16.90 3.69 -2.09
CA ASN A 39 17.58 4.59 -3.02
C ASN A 39 19.02 4.15 -3.34
N GLU A 40 19.61 3.20 -2.61
CA GLU A 40 21.04 2.79 -2.67
C GLU A 40 22.03 3.98 -2.79
N LYS A 41 21.60 5.16 -2.35
CA LYS A 41 22.28 6.44 -2.56
C LYS A 41 22.90 6.93 -1.25
N PRO A 42 23.91 7.81 -1.32
CA PRO A 42 24.45 8.42 -0.12
C PRO A 42 23.36 9.19 0.64
N PHE A 43 23.46 9.23 1.97
CA PHE A 43 22.52 9.94 2.85
C PHE A 43 22.27 11.40 2.42
N SER A 44 23.29 12.06 1.87
CA SER A 44 23.18 13.43 1.33
C SER A 44 22.17 13.57 0.18
N ALA A 45 21.94 12.53 -0.61
CA ALA A 45 20.93 12.53 -1.66
C ALA A 45 19.51 12.41 -1.08
N LEU A 46 19.34 11.63 0.00
CA LEU A 46 18.08 11.52 0.72
C LEU A 46 17.73 12.84 1.39
N GLU A 47 18.68 13.47 2.08
CA GLU A 47 18.52 14.78 2.70
C GLU A 47 18.05 15.82 1.67
N LYS A 48 18.77 15.97 0.56
CA LYS A 48 18.40 16.91 -0.51
C LYS A 48 17.01 16.61 -1.11
N TYR A 49 16.65 15.34 -1.24
CA TYR A 49 15.31 14.95 -1.72
C TYR A 49 14.22 15.39 -0.74
N LEU A 50 14.39 15.10 0.55
CA LEU A 50 13.43 15.47 1.59
C LEU A 50 13.32 16.99 1.79
N GLU A 51 14.41 17.73 1.56
CA GLU A 51 14.41 19.19 1.52
C GLU A 51 13.63 19.71 0.31
N SER A 52 13.96 19.25 -0.90
CA SER A 52 13.35 19.73 -2.14
C SER A 52 11.86 19.39 -2.27
N SER A 53 11.42 18.28 -1.67
CA SER A 53 10.01 17.87 -1.62
C SER A 53 9.21 18.60 -0.53
N GLY A 54 9.87 19.38 0.33
CA GLY A 54 9.23 20.06 1.46
C GLY A 54 8.86 19.14 2.63
N VAL A 55 9.21 17.86 2.57
CA VAL A 55 8.91 16.88 3.62
C VAL A 55 9.58 17.26 4.94
N LEU A 56 10.84 17.71 4.90
CA LEU A 56 11.55 18.15 6.11
C LEU A 56 10.89 19.36 6.77
N ASP A 57 10.42 20.33 6.00
CA ASP A 57 9.72 21.51 6.51
C ASP A 57 8.38 21.13 7.15
N ALA A 58 7.60 20.28 6.49
CA ALA A 58 6.33 19.78 7.03
C ALA A 58 6.53 19.01 8.33
N LEU A 59 7.47 18.06 8.39
CA LEU A 59 7.78 17.30 9.59
C LEU A 59 8.26 18.21 10.73
N THR A 60 9.12 19.18 10.41
CA THR A 60 9.59 20.16 11.40
C THR A 60 8.44 20.94 12.00
N LYS A 61 7.53 21.48 11.17
CA LYS A 61 6.35 22.22 11.63
C LYS A 61 5.45 21.39 12.54
N VAL A 62 5.20 20.13 12.19
CA VAL A 62 4.37 19.23 13.01
C VAL A 62 5.04 18.89 14.34
N LEU A 63 6.34 18.59 14.35
CA LEU A 63 7.08 18.31 15.58
C LEU A 63 7.19 19.53 16.48
N VAL A 64 7.36 20.73 15.91
CA VAL A 64 7.31 22.00 16.66
C VAL A 64 5.91 22.21 17.24
N SER A 65 4.86 22.01 16.45
CA SER A 65 3.48 22.12 16.95
C SER A 65 3.20 21.14 18.09
N LEU A 66 3.71 19.91 18.00
CA LEU A 66 3.60 18.88 19.04
C LEU A 66 4.44 19.22 20.29
N TYR A 67 5.61 19.85 20.10
CA TYR A 67 6.45 20.34 21.19
C TYR A 67 5.76 21.45 21.97
N GLU A 68 5.14 22.40 21.26
CA GLU A 68 4.45 23.57 21.82
C GLU A 68 3.10 23.24 22.48
N GLN A 69 2.52 22.06 22.23
CA GLN A 69 1.31 21.63 22.94
C GLN A 69 1.54 21.62 24.46
N ASN A 70 0.72 22.39 25.17
CA ASN A 70 0.69 22.47 26.63
C ASN A 70 0.35 21.10 27.24
N GLU A 71 -0.64 20.41 26.67
CA GLU A 71 -1.02 19.05 27.02
C GLU A 71 -0.68 18.11 25.87
N LYS A 72 0.07 17.05 26.15
CA LYS A 72 0.44 16.09 25.12
C LYS A 72 -0.78 15.27 24.69
N PRO A 73 -1.02 15.12 23.36
CA PRO A 73 -2.16 14.35 22.90
C PRO A 73 -2.05 12.90 23.38
N SER A 74 -3.20 12.25 23.57
CA SER A 74 -3.28 10.83 23.94
C SER A 74 -2.59 9.93 22.91
N SER A 75 -2.67 10.29 21.63
CA SER A 75 -1.97 9.63 20.53
C SER A 75 -1.14 10.64 19.74
N ALA A 76 0.18 10.61 19.93
CA ALA A 76 1.11 11.45 19.17
C ALA A 76 1.13 11.09 17.68
N LEU A 77 1.00 9.79 17.37
CA LEU A 77 1.05 9.30 16.01
C LEU A 77 -0.15 9.77 15.20
N GLU A 78 -1.35 9.69 15.78
CA GLU A 78 -2.57 10.19 15.14
C GLU A 78 -2.53 11.71 14.96
N PHE A 79 -2.02 12.44 15.95
CA PHE A 79 -1.80 13.89 15.81
C PHE A 79 -0.89 14.23 14.63
N VAL A 80 0.23 13.51 14.49
CA VAL A 80 1.18 13.70 13.38
C VAL A 80 0.51 13.36 12.04
N GLN A 81 -0.18 12.22 11.95
CA GLN A 81 -0.89 11.80 10.75
C GLN A 81 -1.93 12.84 10.31
N GLN A 82 -2.80 13.29 11.22
CA GLN A 82 -3.82 14.29 10.93
C GLN A 82 -3.21 15.62 10.46
N LYS A 83 -2.12 16.08 11.10
CA LYS A 83 -1.45 17.32 10.70
C LYS A 83 -0.75 17.24 9.35
N LEU A 84 -0.36 16.05 8.92
CA LEU A 84 0.22 15.79 7.60
C LEU A 84 -0.83 15.43 6.54
N GLY A 85 -2.12 15.39 6.89
CA GLY A 85 -3.21 15.01 5.99
C GLY A 85 -3.24 13.51 5.66
N GLY A 86 -2.62 12.68 6.50
CA GLY A 86 -2.68 11.22 6.38
C GLY A 86 -4.05 10.67 6.77
N PRO A 87 -4.42 9.48 6.25
CA PRO A 87 -5.66 8.82 6.63
C PRO A 87 -5.64 8.44 8.11
N THR A 88 -6.83 8.42 8.72
CA THR A 88 -7.02 7.85 10.05
C THR A 88 -6.81 6.34 10.03
N VAL A 89 -6.55 5.75 11.20
CA VAL A 89 -6.38 4.29 11.34
C VAL A 89 -7.61 3.55 10.81
N SER A 90 -8.82 4.02 11.12
CA SER A 90 -10.06 3.40 10.64
C SER A 90 -10.22 3.48 9.12
N GLU A 91 -9.83 4.60 8.50
CA GLU A 91 -9.85 4.72 7.03
C GLU A 91 -8.85 3.76 6.38
N TYR A 92 -7.65 3.63 6.97
CA TYR A 92 -6.64 2.71 6.48
C TYR A 92 -7.08 1.25 6.59
N GLU A 93 -7.66 0.84 7.72
CA GLU A 93 -8.19 -0.51 7.94
C GLU A 93 -9.33 -0.85 6.97
N LYS A 94 -10.26 0.09 6.74
CA LYS A 94 -11.33 -0.08 5.75
C LYS A 94 -10.77 -0.28 4.35
N LEU A 95 -9.81 0.56 3.95
CA LEU A 95 -9.16 0.44 2.65
C LEU A 95 -8.42 -0.90 2.49
N GLN A 96 -7.77 -1.38 3.55
CA GLN A 96 -7.10 -2.68 3.53
C GLN A 96 -8.10 -3.85 3.38
N ALA A 97 -9.25 -3.77 4.06
CA ALA A 97 -10.32 -4.75 3.89
C ALA A 97 -10.87 -4.74 2.45
N GLU A 98 -11.12 -3.57 1.88
CA GLU A 98 -11.57 -3.44 0.48
C GLU A 98 -10.57 -4.05 -0.51
N ILE A 99 -9.26 -3.82 -0.31
CA ILE A 99 -8.21 -4.41 -1.14
C ILE A 99 -8.25 -5.95 -1.05
N SER A 100 -8.37 -6.50 0.16
CA SER A 100 -8.44 -7.95 0.37
C SER A 100 -9.68 -8.59 -0.27
N ASP A 101 -10.84 -7.94 -0.12
CA ASP A 101 -12.10 -8.39 -0.72
C ASP A 101 -12.02 -8.37 -2.26
N LEU A 102 -11.43 -7.30 -2.82
CA LEU A 102 -11.28 -7.16 -4.27
C LEU A 102 -10.29 -8.19 -4.83
N GLN A 103 -9.19 -8.46 -4.13
CA GLN A 103 -8.24 -9.52 -4.50
C GLN A 103 -8.90 -10.90 -4.49
N THR A 104 -9.74 -11.19 -3.49
CA THR A 104 -10.48 -12.46 -3.40
C THR A 104 -11.40 -12.62 -4.60
N LYS A 105 -12.23 -11.61 -4.89
CA LYS A 105 -13.13 -11.62 -6.06
C LYS A 105 -12.39 -11.74 -7.38
N TYR A 106 -11.25 -11.06 -7.52
CA TYR A 106 -10.40 -11.16 -8.72
C TYR A 106 -9.91 -12.60 -8.94
N ASN A 107 -9.43 -13.25 -7.88
CA ASN A 107 -8.95 -14.63 -7.96
C ASN A 107 -10.07 -15.63 -8.27
N GLU A 108 -11.24 -15.48 -7.64
CA GLU A 108 -12.43 -16.30 -7.93
C GLU A 108 -12.88 -16.14 -9.39
N LEU A 109 -12.91 -14.90 -9.89
CA LEU A 109 -13.26 -14.62 -11.27
C LEU A 109 -12.22 -15.19 -12.25
N LEU A 110 -10.93 -15.12 -11.91
CA LEU A 110 -9.85 -15.69 -12.70
C LEU A 110 -10.01 -17.21 -12.83
N VAL A 111 -10.29 -17.90 -11.72
CA VAL A 111 -10.55 -19.35 -11.72
C VAL A 111 -11.78 -19.69 -12.57
N THR A 112 -12.88 -18.97 -12.38
CA THR A 112 -14.12 -19.20 -13.15
C THR A 112 -13.90 -18.98 -14.66
N HIS A 113 -13.12 -17.96 -15.00
CA HIS A 113 -12.74 -17.68 -16.39
C HIS A 113 -11.89 -18.81 -16.99
N GLU A 114 -10.89 -19.30 -16.25
CA GLU A 114 -10.07 -20.43 -16.69
C GLU A 114 -10.89 -21.71 -16.89
N GLU A 115 -11.82 -22.01 -15.98
CA GLU A 115 -12.74 -23.15 -16.08
C GLU A 115 -13.65 -23.03 -17.30
N THR A 116 -14.28 -21.86 -17.48
CA THR A 116 -15.15 -21.59 -18.63
C THR A 116 -14.41 -21.71 -19.97
N CYS A 117 -13.16 -21.24 -20.04
CA CYS A 117 -12.33 -21.39 -21.23
C CYS A 117 -12.00 -22.85 -21.53
N LYS A 118 -11.69 -23.66 -20.52
CA LYS A 118 -11.46 -25.11 -20.69
C LYS A 118 -12.72 -25.80 -21.19
N GLU A 119 -13.86 -25.54 -20.57
CA GLU A 119 -15.16 -26.10 -21.00
C GLU A 119 -15.49 -25.73 -22.45
N LEU A 120 -15.28 -24.46 -22.84
CA LEU A 120 -15.46 -24.01 -24.22
C LEU A 120 -14.54 -24.74 -25.21
N GLU A 121 -13.28 -24.97 -24.83
CA GLU A 121 -12.32 -25.69 -25.66
C GLU A 121 -12.72 -27.17 -25.82
N GLU A 122 -13.16 -27.81 -24.74
CA GLU A 122 -13.69 -29.19 -24.77
C GLU A 122 -14.92 -29.31 -25.66
N LEU A 123 -15.89 -28.39 -25.52
CA LEU A 123 -17.10 -28.31 -26.36
C LEU A 123 -16.73 -28.11 -27.84
N LYS A 124 -15.81 -27.19 -28.15
CA LYS A 124 -15.31 -26.95 -29.51
C LYS A 124 -14.64 -28.19 -30.11
N ASN A 125 -13.84 -28.90 -29.33
CA ASN A 125 -13.17 -30.12 -29.77
C ASN A 125 -14.15 -31.25 -30.03
N SER A 126 -15.17 -31.43 -29.17
CA SER A 126 -16.25 -32.37 -29.39
C SER A 126 -17.06 -32.03 -30.65
N TYR A 127 -17.40 -30.75 -30.86
CA TYR A 127 -18.11 -30.28 -32.05
C TYR A 127 -17.33 -30.55 -33.35
N ASN A 128 -16.02 -30.29 -33.36
CA ASN A 128 -15.17 -30.57 -34.52
C ASN A 128 -15.03 -32.07 -34.80
N SER A 129 -15.03 -32.92 -33.77
CA SER A 129 -15.02 -34.38 -33.92
C SER A 129 -16.35 -34.94 -34.46
N SER A 130 -17.48 -34.30 -34.16
CA SER A 130 -18.80 -34.69 -34.70
C SER A 130 -19.04 -34.18 -36.12
N SER A 131 -18.56 -32.98 -36.45
CA SER A 131 -18.75 -32.39 -37.79
C SER A 131 -17.92 -33.09 -38.88
N ALA A 132 -16.83 -33.78 -38.53
CA ALA A 132 -16.02 -34.57 -39.47
C ALA A 132 -16.71 -35.89 -39.92
N LYS A 133 -17.84 -36.28 -39.32
CA LYS A 133 -18.57 -37.51 -39.65
C LYS A 133 -19.76 -37.31 -40.61
N GLU A 134 -20.20 -36.08 -40.85
CA GLU A 134 -21.40 -35.79 -41.66
C GLU A 134 -21.13 -35.44 -43.13
N THR A 135 -19.88 -35.35 -43.59
CA THR A 135 -19.57 -35.09 -45.02
C THR A 135 -19.18 -36.33 -45.84
N SER A 136 -19.29 -37.55 -45.29
CA SER A 136 -18.89 -38.80 -45.98
C SER A 136 -20.03 -39.78 -46.30
N ALA A 137 -21.29 -39.47 -45.95
CA ALA A 137 -22.40 -40.43 -46.11
C ALA A 137 -23.59 -39.80 -46.85
N GLY A 138 -23.54 -39.87 -48.19
CA GLY A 138 -24.60 -39.46 -49.10
C GLY A 138 -23.95 -38.81 -50.31
N GLU A 139 -23.88 -39.40 -51.50
CA GLU A 139 -24.73 -40.42 -52.10
C GLU A 139 -23.96 -40.93 -53.32
N ALA A 140 -23.76 -42.25 -53.42
CA ALA A 140 -23.29 -42.91 -54.62
C ALA A 140 -24.36 -43.94 -55.02
N VAL A 141 -24.49 -44.14 -56.34
CA VAL A 141 -25.43 -45.01 -57.09
C VAL A 141 -26.78 -44.30 -57.33
N GLU A 142 -27.28 -44.09 -58.55
CA GLU A 142 -27.38 -44.92 -59.77
C GLU A 142 -26.91 -44.13 -61.03
N ASP A 143 -26.07 -44.62 -61.94
CA ASP A 143 -26.12 -45.79 -62.85
C ASP A 143 -26.92 -45.55 -64.17
N GLU A 144 -26.36 -46.11 -65.24
CA GLU A 144 -26.47 -45.88 -66.69
C GLU A 144 -27.86 -45.67 -67.35
N ALA A 145 -27.89 -44.79 -68.39
CA ALA A 145 -28.25 -45.09 -69.81
C ALA A 145 -28.77 -43.86 -70.57
#